data_AF-K9DLJ0-F1
#
_entry.id   AF-K9DLJ0-F1
#
_cell.length_a   1.000
_cell.length_b   1.000
_cell.length_c   1.000
_cell.angle_alpha   90.00
_cell.angle_beta   90.00
_cell.angle_gamma   90.00
#
_symmetry.space_group_name_H-M   'P 1'
#
loop_
_entity.id
_entity.type
_entity.pdbx_description
1 polymer ?
#
loop_
_entity_poly.entity_id
_entity_poly.type
_entity_poly.pdbx_seq_one_letter_code
_entity_poly.pdbx_strand_id
1 'polypeptide(L)'
;MKEIQVKDLQLNPMTLISDGWMLITAGNEKNGFNTMTASWGHLGAIWGTNKGLPTATVYIRPHRYTKEFVDREDEFTLSFFNNDYKRQLAYLGTHSGRDEDKVAKMGLSPGFVDNTTYFKEADALRTSFLLEKLSS
;
A
#
# COMPACT_ATOMS: atom_id res chain seq x y z
N MET A 1 0.91 -14.63 7.05
CA MET A 1 -0.11 -13.58 7.16
C MET A 1 -1.31 -14.11 7.93
N LYS A 2 -1.87 -13.35 8.87
CA LYS A 2 -3.12 -13.69 9.54
C LYS A 2 -4.16 -12.66 9.12
N GLU A 3 -5.23 -13.13 8.47
CA GLU A 3 -6.32 -12.25 8.06
C GLU A 3 -7.06 -11.71 9.30
N ILE A 4 -7.41 -10.42 9.25
CA ILE A 4 -8.17 -9.72 10.30
C ILE A 4 -9.40 -9.12 9.66
N GLN A 5 -10.54 -9.24 10.34
CA GLN A 5 -11.77 -8.64 9.87
C GLN A 5 -11.67 -7.11 9.99
N VAL A 6 -12.05 -6.39 8.94
CA VAL A 6 -11.98 -4.92 8.89
C VAL A 6 -12.67 -4.25 10.09
N LYS A 7 -13.78 -4.83 10.57
CA LYS A 7 -14.54 -4.34 11.73
C LYS A 7 -13.76 -4.36 13.05
N ASP A 8 -12.69 -5.15 13.14
CA ASP A 8 -11.87 -5.29 14.33
C ASP A 8 -10.67 -4.31 14.30
N LEU A 9 -10.52 -3.53 13.23
CA LEU A 9 -9.48 -2.51 13.10
C LEU A 9 -9.80 -1.30 14.00
N GLN A 10 -8.87 -0.99 14.89
CA GLN A 10 -8.90 0.23 15.70
C GLN A 10 -7.82 1.18 15.19
N LEU A 11 -8.20 2.09 14.29
CA LEU A 11 -7.28 3.10 13.74
C LEU A 11 -7.99 4.43 13.50
N ASN A 12 -7.22 5.52 13.52
CA ASN A 12 -7.68 6.83 13.06
C ASN A 12 -7.08 7.07 11.66
N PRO A 13 -7.89 7.00 10.58
CA PRO A 13 -7.37 7.09 9.23
C PRO A 13 -6.79 8.47 8.90
N MET A 14 -7.25 9.53 9.56
CA MET A 14 -6.76 10.89 9.31
C MET A 14 -5.29 11.01 9.72
N THR A 15 -4.97 10.70 10.97
CA THR A 15 -3.58 10.78 11.47
C THR A 15 -2.69 9.69 10.87
N LEU A 16 -3.24 8.49 10.65
CA LEU A 16 -2.51 7.38 10.04
C LEU A 16 -2.01 7.74 8.62
N ILE A 17 -2.84 8.42 7.82
CA ILE A 17 -2.48 8.82 6.46
C ILE A 17 -1.68 10.13 6.43
N SER A 18 -2.13 11.17 7.14
CA SER A 18 -1.48 12.50 7.10
C SER A 18 -0.09 12.46 7.73
N ASP A 19 0.02 11.82 8.88
CA ASP A 19 1.21 11.89 9.72
C ASP A 19 2.03 10.62 9.60
N GLY A 20 1.40 9.45 9.42
CA GLY A 20 2.08 8.15 9.34
C GLY A 20 2.73 7.88 7.97
N TRP A 21 2.08 8.34 6.89
CA TRP A 21 2.37 7.94 5.51
C TRP A 21 2.19 6.44 5.28
N MET A 22 1.92 6.08 4.03
CA MET A 22 1.77 4.68 3.61
C MET A 22 2.58 4.41 2.36
N LEU A 23 2.91 3.14 2.15
CA LEU A 23 3.35 2.63 0.86
C LEU A 23 2.17 2.09 0.07
N ILE A 24 1.99 2.58 -1.15
CA ILE A 24 1.13 1.97 -2.15
C ILE A 24 2.01 1.06 -2.99
N THR A 25 1.72 -0.24 -3.01
CA THR A 25 2.55 -1.24 -3.70
C THR A 25 1.70 -2.10 -4.61
N ALA A 26 2.14 -2.31 -5.84
CA ALA A 26 1.46 -3.18 -6.80
C ALA A 26 2.48 -3.99 -7.61
N GLY A 27 2.02 -5.11 -8.15
CA GLY A 27 2.83 -6.12 -8.83
C GLY A 27 3.28 -7.25 -7.90
N ASN A 28 3.92 -8.26 -8.47
CA ASN A 28 4.25 -9.52 -7.82
C ASN A 28 5.66 -9.99 -8.15
N GLU A 29 6.06 -11.12 -7.57
CA GLU A 29 7.38 -11.74 -7.77
C GLU A 29 7.68 -12.06 -9.24
N LYS A 30 6.67 -12.48 -10.01
CA LYS A 30 6.85 -12.95 -11.39
C LYS A 30 6.99 -11.81 -12.40
N ASN A 31 6.15 -10.80 -12.29
CA ASN A 31 6.03 -9.70 -13.26
C ASN A 31 6.68 -8.40 -12.78
N GLY A 32 7.43 -8.48 -11.67
CA GLY A 32 7.98 -7.34 -10.96
C GLY A 32 6.90 -6.54 -10.21
N PHE A 33 7.37 -5.79 -9.21
CA PHE A 33 6.54 -4.91 -8.40
C PHE A 33 7.22 -3.56 -8.23
N ASN A 34 6.44 -2.56 -7.83
CA ASN A 34 6.98 -1.27 -7.43
C ASN A 34 6.10 -0.65 -6.34
N THR A 35 6.70 0.25 -5.57
CA THR A 35 6.05 0.93 -4.44
C THR A 35 6.22 2.43 -4.50
N MET A 36 5.38 3.20 -3.84
CA MET A 36 5.63 4.61 -3.57
C MET A 36 5.01 5.06 -2.26
N THR A 37 5.61 6.06 -1.63
CA THR A 37 5.02 6.70 -0.46
C THR A 37 3.91 7.66 -0.86
N ALA A 38 2.81 7.58 -0.13
CA ALA A 38 1.68 8.49 -0.20
C ALA A 38 1.31 9.00 1.19
N SER A 39 0.88 10.25 1.27
CA SER A 39 0.40 10.93 2.48
C SER A 39 -1.02 11.48 2.29
N TRP A 40 -1.77 10.88 1.37
CA TRP A 40 -3.13 11.28 1.01
C TRP A 40 -3.94 10.03 0.65
N GLY A 41 -5.22 10.06 0.99
CA GLY A 41 -6.14 8.96 0.77
C GLY A 41 -7.29 8.98 1.76
N HIS A 42 -8.21 8.03 1.60
CA HIS A 42 -9.35 7.85 2.47
C HIS A 42 -9.52 6.36 2.79
N LEU A 43 -9.88 6.06 4.03
CA LEU A 43 -10.42 4.77 4.43
C LEU A 43 -11.84 5.02 4.93
N GLY A 44 -12.80 4.24 4.46
CA GLY A 44 -14.20 4.45 4.79
C GLY A 44 -15.06 3.24 4.41
N ALA A 45 -16.36 3.48 4.27
CA ALA A 45 -17.30 2.49 3.80
C ALA A 45 -18.34 3.13 2.87
N ILE A 46 -18.75 2.38 1.85
CA ILE A 46 -19.87 2.72 0.97
C ILE A 46 -21.03 1.73 1.17
N TRP A 47 -22.14 1.92 0.46
CA TRP A 47 -23.28 0.99 0.53
C TRP A 47 -22.85 -0.39 0.00
N GLY A 48 -23.32 -1.45 0.64
CA GLY A 48 -23.10 -2.83 0.21
C GLY A 48 -24.35 -3.67 0.42
N THR A 49 -24.43 -4.83 -0.26
CA THR A 49 -25.66 -5.63 -0.40
C THR A 49 -26.23 -6.13 0.93
N ASN A 50 -25.38 -6.35 1.94
CA ASN A 50 -25.78 -6.85 3.27
C ASN A 50 -25.25 -5.99 4.44
N LYS A 51 -24.14 -5.27 4.25
CA LYS A 51 -23.47 -4.40 5.21
C LYS A 51 -22.71 -3.31 4.44
N GLY A 52 -22.24 -2.27 5.13
CA GLY A 52 -21.32 -1.30 4.53
C GLY A 52 -20.08 -2.01 3.95
N LEU A 53 -19.76 -1.72 2.70
CA LEU A 53 -18.57 -2.24 2.01
C LEU A 53 -17.38 -1.36 2.38
N PRO A 54 -16.33 -1.88 3.04
CA PRO A 54 -15.13 -1.10 3.31
C PRO A 54 -14.43 -0.70 2.02
N THR A 55 -13.96 0.53 1.97
CA THR A 55 -13.30 1.10 0.79
C THR A 55 -12.06 1.87 1.19
N ALA A 56 -11.03 1.77 0.34
CA ALA A 56 -9.90 2.67 0.35
C ALA A 56 -9.89 3.49 -0.94
N THR A 57 -9.59 4.78 -0.84
CA THR A 57 -9.35 5.65 -2.00
C THR A 57 -7.94 6.20 -1.88
N VAL A 58 -7.12 5.95 -2.88
CA VAL A 58 -5.75 6.46 -2.93
C VAL A 58 -5.54 7.26 -4.20
N TYR A 59 -4.66 8.25 -4.13
CA TYR A 59 -4.36 9.11 -5.27
C TYR A 59 -2.94 8.84 -5.74
N ILE A 60 -2.76 8.59 -7.02
CA ILE A 60 -1.45 8.36 -7.61
C ILE A 60 -1.30 9.33 -8.78
N ARG A 61 -0.26 10.15 -8.77
CA ARG A 61 0.01 11.06 -9.89
C ARG A 61 0.36 10.24 -11.13
N PRO A 62 -0.17 10.55 -12.33
CA PRO A 62 -0.01 9.71 -13.52
C PRO A 62 1.44 9.39 -13.92
N HIS A 63 2.38 10.32 -13.67
CA HIS A 63 3.79 10.14 -14.01
C HIS A 63 4.56 9.25 -13.02
N ARG A 64 3.96 8.81 -11.91
CA ARG A 64 4.62 7.93 -10.95
C ARG A 64 4.73 6.53 -11.53
N TYR A 65 5.92 5.96 -11.51
CA TYR A 65 6.15 4.60 -12.05
C TYR A 65 5.21 3.56 -11.43
N THR A 66 4.87 3.68 -10.14
CA THR A 66 3.91 2.80 -9.45
C THR A 66 2.52 2.79 -10.09
N LYS A 67 2.14 3.86 -10.82
CA LYS A 67 0.86 3.92 -11.54
C LYS A 67 0.75 2.84 -12.61
N GLU A 68 1.85 2.53 -13.31
CA GLU A 68 1.88 1.47 -14.34
C GLU A 68 1.53 0.11 -13.73
N PHE A 69 2.01 -0.17 -12.51
CA PHE A 69 1.70 -1.40 -11.80
C PHE A 69 0.26 -1.41 -11.28
N VAL A 70 -0.21 -0.32 -10.67
CA VAL A 70 -1.59 -0.23 -10.17
C VAL A 70 -2.62 -0.30 -11.31
N ASP A 71 -2.28 0.17 -12.50
CA ASP A 71 -3.14 0.05 -13.68
C ASP A 71 -3.15 -1.37 -14.23
N ARG A 72 -1.98 -2.02 -14.27
CA ARG A 72 -1.80 -3.38 -14.77
C ARG A 72 -2.45 -4.44 -13.88
N GLU A 73 -2.35 -4.30 -12.56
CA GLU A 73 -2.84 -5.30 -11.60
C GLU A 73 -4.24 -4.97 -11.10
N ASP A 74 -5.00 -6.01 -10.74
CA ASP A 74 -6.28 -5.88 -10.05
C ASP A 74 -6.12 -5.66 -8.54
N GLU A 75 -4.96 -6.07 -8.00
CA GLU A 75 -4.67 -6.04 -6.58
C GLU A 75 -3.46 -5.16 -6.24
N PHE A 76 -3.58 -4.42 -5.14
CA PHE A 76 -2.49 -3.63 -4.59
C PHE A 76 -2.56 -3.63 -3.06
N THR A 77 -1.46 -3.23 -2.41
CA THR A 77 -1.39 -3.13 -0.96
C THR A 77 -1.19 -1.70 -0.48
N LEU A 78 -1.76 -1.42 0.70
CA LEU A 78 -1.41 -0.27 1.51
C LEU A 78 -0.68 -0.76 2.76
N SER A 79 0.59 -0.40 2.88
CA SER A 79 1.41 -0.75 4.04
C SER A 79 1.73 0.50 4.85
N PHE A 80 1.33 0.52 6.12
CA PHE A 80 1.70 1.57 7.07
C PHE A 80 2.86 1.09 7.94
N PHE A 81 3.73 2.03 8.31
CA PHE A 81 4.95 1.74 9.06
C PHE A 81 4.97 2.59 10.34
N ASN A 82 5.77 2.18 11.31
CA ASN A 82 6.06 3.02 12.46
C ASN A 82 7.01 4.19 12.06
N ASN A 83 7.26 5.10 13.01
CA ASN A 83 8.07 6.29 12.76
C ASN A 83 9.56 6.00 12.45
N ASP A 84 10.05 4.79 12.75
CA ASP A 84 11.45 4.43 12.50
C ASP A 84 11.77 4.30 11.00
N TYR A 85 10.73 4.12 10.16
CA TYR A 85 10.88 4.00 8.70
C TYR A 85 10.72 5.31 7.94
N LYS A 86 10.62 6.46 8.62
CA LYS A 86 10.38 7.77 7.96
C LYS A 86 11.41 8.10 6.88
N ARG A 87 12.68 7.72 7.07
CA ARG A 87 13.75 7.93 6.09
C ARG A 87 13.52 7.11 4.82
N GLN A 88 13.14 5.85 4.97
CA GLN A 88 12.85 4.92 3.87
C GLN A 88 11.64 5.41 3.09
N LEU A 89 10.56 5.78 3.78
CA LEU A 89 9.35 6.33 3.16
C LEU A 89 9.66 7.63 2.40
N ALA A 90 10.42 8.56 2.98
CA ALA A 90 10.80 9.79 2.28
C ALA A 90 11.56 9.49 0.96
N TYR A 91 12.48 8.52 0.97
CA TYR A 91 13.21 8.11 -0.22
C TYR A 91 12.28 7.47 -1.27
N LEU A 92 11.44 6.51 -0.87
CA LEU A 92 10.51 5.80 -1.74
C LEU A 92 9.44 6.72 -2.37
N GLY A 93 9.12 7.84 -1.71
CA GLY A 93 8.23 8.88 -2.22
C GLY A 93 8.86 9.88 -3.20
N THR A 94 10.19 9.98 -3.24
CA THR A 94 10.94 10.97 -4.04
C THR A 94 11.71 10.35 -5.21
N HIS A 95 12.03 9.06 -5.15
CA HIS A 95 12.80 8.37 -6.18
C HIS A 95 11.94 7.40 -7.00
N SER A 96 12.25 7.35 -8.30
CA SER A 96 11.59 6.44 -9.25
C SER A 96 12.22 5.05 -9.17
N GLY A 97 11.40 4.00 -9.19
CA GLY A 97 11.88 2.62 -9.29
C GLY A 97 12.12 2.15 -10.73
N ARG A 98 12.08 3.05 -11.72
CA ARG A 98 12.20 2.69 -13.14
C ARG A 98 13.59 2.18 -13.49
N ASP A 99 14.62 2.80 -12.90
CA ASP A 99 16.03 2.55 -13.20
C ASP A 99 16.82 2.09 -11.96
N GLU A 100 16.14 1.86 -10.82
CA GLU A 100 16.76 1.35 -9.60
C GLU A 100 15.83 0.46 -8.77
N ASP A 101 16.41 -0.51 -8.06
CA ASP A 101 15.73 -1.23 -6.99
C ASP A 101 15.79 -0.40 -5.69
N LYS A 102 14.85 0.53 -5.58
CA LYS A 102 14.72 1.40 -4.41
C LYS A 102 14.31 0.67 -3.13
N VAL A 103 13.69 -0.51 -3.25
CA VAL A 103 13.25 -1.32 -2.11
C VAL A 103 14.46 -1.98 -1.45
N ALA A 104 15.28 -2.67 -2.25
CA ALA A 104 16.53 -3.27 -1.77
C ALA A 104 17.49 -2.21 -1.22
N LYS A 105 17.60 -1.04 -1.89
CA LYS A 105 18.43 0.08 -1.45
C LYS A 105 18.05 0.61 -0.05
N MET A 106 16.76 0.59 0.28
CA MET A 106 16.24 1.00 1.59
C MET A 106 16.21 -0.14 2.62
N GLY A 107 16.64 -1.34 2.25
CA GLY A 107 16.69 -2.49 3.14
C GLY A 107 15.32 -2.99 3.61
N LEU A 108 14.26 -2.74 2.82
CA LEU A 108 12.93 -3.27 3.12
C LEU A 108 12.77 -4.69 2.58
N SER A 109 11.97 -5.49 3.27
CA SER A 109 11.80 -6.91 2.96
C SER A 109 10.44 -7.16 2.28
N PRO A 110 10.39 -7.28 0.95
CA PRO A 110 9.14 -7.63 0.28
C PRO A 110 8.70 -9.05 0.66
N GLY A 111 7.40 -9.23 0.81
CA GLY A 111 6.71 -10.52 0.83
C GLY A 111 5.63 -10.53 -0.24
N PHE A 112 5.22 -11.71 -0.67
CA PHE A 112 4.24 -11.89 -1.74
C PHE A 112 3.00 -12.57 -1.19
N VAL A 113 1.83 -12.04 -1.58
CA VAL A 113 0.52 -12.59 -1.23
C VAL A 113 -0.38 -12.42 -2.45
N ASP A 114 -1.08 -13.49 -2.82
CA ASP A 114 -1.92 -13.56 -4.01
C ASP A 114 -1.16 -13.04 -5.26
N ASN A 115 -1.65 -12.01 -5.92
CA ASN A 115 -0.98 -11.42 -7.10
C ASN A 115 -0.29 -10.10 -6.80
N THR A 116 0.04 -9.84 -5.53
CA THR A 116 0.62 -8.56 -5.12
C THR A 116 1.76 -8.69 -4.11
N THR A 117 2.34 -7.55 -3.74
CA THR A 117 3.50 -7.45 -2.84
C THR A 117 3.15 -6.63 -1.60
N TYR A 118 3.62 -7.08 -0.44
CA TYR A 118 3.55 -6.38 0.83
C TYR A 118 4.95 -6.25 1.46
N PHE A 119 5.07 -5.51 2.55
CA PHE A 119 6.32 -5.40 3.31
C PHE A 119 6.21 -6.09 4.66
N LYS A 120 7.17 -6.97 4.98
CA LYS A 120 7.17 -7.76 6.22
C LYS A 120 7.23 -6.88 7.46
N GLU A 121 7.89 -5.73 7.37
CA GLU A 121 7.99 -4.74 8.43
C GLU A 121 6.62 -4.14 8.79
N ALA A 122 5.73 -3.97 7.81
CA ALA A 122 4.35 -3.52 8.03
C ALA A 122 3.42 -4.68 8.45
N ASP A 123 3.59 -5.89 7.91
CA ASP A 123 2.80 -7.06 8.33
C ASP A 123 3.06 -7.45 9.80
N ALA A 124 4.30 -7.32 10.27
CA ALA A 124 4.63 -7.51 11.69
C ALA A 124 3.81 -6.58 12.61
N LEU A 125 3.44 -5.40 12.11
CA LEU A 125 2.59 -4.43 12.79
C LEU A 125 1.08 -4.62 12.50
N ARG A 126 0.72 -5.59 11.64
CA ARG A 126 -0.65 -5.86 11.16
C ARG A 126 -1.27 -4.66 10.46
N THR A 127 -0.45 -3.91 9.72
CA THR A 127 -0.81 -2.65 9.06
C THR A 127 -0.69 -2.72 7.55
N SER A 128 -0.79 -3.92 6.97
CA SER A 128 -0.90 -4.11 5.52
C SER A 128 -2.33 -4.45 5.15
N PHE A 129 -2.88 -3.72 4.19
CA PHE A 129 -4.22 -3.96 3.63
C PHE A 129 -4.08 -4.42 2.19
N LEU A 130 -4.62 -5.60 1.87
CA LEU A 130 -4.81 -6.06 0.51
C LEU A 130 -6.10 -5.44 -0.04
N LEU A 131 -6.03 -4.88 -1.24
CA LEU A 131 -7.14 -4.18 -1.88
C LEU A 131 -7.33 -4.68 -3.31
N GLU A 132 -8.58 -4.96 -3.65
CA GLU A 132 -9.04 -5.17 -5.02
C GLU A 132 -9.53 -3.83 -5.60
N LYS A 133 -9.11 -3.51 -6.81
CA LYS A 133 -9.51 -2.29 -7.53
C LYS A 133 -10.96 -2.45 -7.99
N LEU A 134 -11.80 -1.44 -7.72
CA LEU A 134 -13.14 -1.37 -8.32
C LEU A 134 -12.97 -1.26 -9.84
N SER A 135 -13.53 -2.21 -10.58
CA SER A 135 -13.52 -2.20 -12.05
C SER A 135 -14.28 -0.97 -12.55
N SER A 136 -13.64 -0.21 -13.45
CA SER A 136 -14.26 0.89 -14.20
C SER A 136 -15.04 0.39 -15.39
#